data_AF-E9FWJ7-F1
#
_entry.id   AF-E9FWJ7-F1
#
_cell.length_a   1.000
_cell.length_b   1.000
_cell.length_c   1.000
_cell.angle_alpha   90.00
_cell.angle_beta   90.00
_cell.angle_gamma   90.00
#
_symmetry.space_group_name_H-M   'P 1'
#
loop_
_entity.id
_entity.type
_entity.pdbx_description
1 polymer ?
#
loop_
_entity_poly.entity_id
_entity_poly.type
_entity_poly.pdbx_seq_one_letter_code
_entity_poly.pdbx_strand_id
1 'polypeptide(L)'
;MALSKPSKDYQILLKTIFAECRGEPLIGQKAVAWVIKNRADLNRGYWGGNTIAGVCLHPGQFECWNADRRHLIEDGIRRERGAYDAIDAWLPTVFQGSDPSGGADHYNNPDKEGYPPWTKNCNFLQKIGNHQFYKSK
;
A
#
# COMPACT_ATOMS: atom_id res chain seq x y z
N MET A 1 6.64 14.25 -4.62
CA MET A 1 8.05 14.03 -4.23
C MET A 1 8.54 12.77 -4.92
N ALA A 2 9.71 12.77 -5.56
CA ALA A 2 10.26 11.56 -6.15
C ALA A 2 10.75 10.62 -5.03
N LEU A 3 10.43 9.33 -5.13
CA LEU A 3 10.85 8.32 -4.16
C LEU A 3 12.29 7.88 -4.50
N SER A 4 13.28 8.35 -3.75
CA SER A 4 14.69 8.08 -4.03
C SER A 4 15.12 6.66 -3.63
N LYS A 5 15.95 6.02 -4.47
CA LYS A 5 16.56 4.71 -4.22
C LYS A 5 18.04 4.87 -3.83
N PRO A 6 18.54 4.22 -2.75
CA PRO A 6 17.79 3.53 -1.69
C PRO A 6 17.49 4.46 -0.50
N SER A 7 16.22 4.81 -0.28
CA SER A 7 15.75 5.44 0.97
C SER A 7 15.01 4.43 1.86
N LYS A 8 14.85 4.75 3.15
CA LYS A 8 14.03 3.93 4.07
C LYS A 8 12.59 3.81 3.56
N ASP A 9 12.00 4.92 3.13
CA ASP A 9 10.65 4.95 2.55
C ASP A 9 10.53 4.03 1.33
N TYR A 10 11.53 4.03 0.44
CA TYR A 10 11.55 3.14 -0.72
C TYR A 10 11.55 1.67 -0.32
N GLN A 11 12.45 1.24 0.57
CA GLN A 11 12.58 -0.16 0.96
C GLN A 11 11.34 -0.67 1.69
N ILE A 12 10.75 0.17 2.55
CA ILE A 12 9.54 -0.20 3.28
C ILE A 12 8.34 -0.25 2.33
N LEU A 13 8.17 0.74 1.44
CA LEU A 13 7.08 0.73 0.47
C LEU A 13 7.15 -0.49 -0.45
N LEU A 14 8.33 -0.82 -0.97
CA LEU A 14 8.52 -1.98 -1.85
C LEU A 14 8.05 -3.28 -1.19
N LYS A 15 8.44 -3.51 0.07
CA LYS A 15 8.03 -4.68 0.85
C LYS A 15 6.53 -4.68 1.16
N THR A 16 5.97 -3.51 1.49
CA THR A 16 4.52 -3.36 1.73
C THR A 16 3.72 -3.71 0.47
N ILE A 17 4.06 -3.13 -0.69
CA ILE A 17 3.36 -3.42 -1.97
C ILE A 17 3.47 -4.90 -2.33
N PHE A 18 4.65 -5.50 -2.16
CA PHE A 18 4.82 -6.93 -2.39
C PHE A 18 3.90 -7.78 -1.49
N ALA A 19 3.82 -7.45 -0.21
CA ALA A 19 2.99 -8.19 0.74
C ALA A 19 1.49 -8.02 0.43
N GLU A 20 1.06 -6.79 0.18
CA GLU A 20 -0.36 -6.40 0.07
C GLU A 20 -0.97 -6.76 -1.30
N CYS A 21 -0.21 -6.60 -2.38
CA CYS A 21 -0.82 -6.57 -3.71
C CYS A 21 0.06 -7.09 -4.85
N ARG A 22 1.11 -7.89 -4.60
CA ARG A 22 1.93 -8.49 -5.69
C ARG A 22 1.12 -9.29 -6.74
N GLY A 23 -0.02 -9.85 -6.35
CA GLY A 23 -0.92 -10.58 -7.25
C GLY A 23 -1.94 -9.72 -7.99
N GLU A 24 -2.00 -8.41 -7.71
CA GLU A 24 -2.92 -7.48 -8.34
C GLU A 24 -2.36 -6.96 -9.69
N PRO A 25 -3.21 -6.49 -10.62
CA PRO A 25 -2.74 -5.81 -11.82
C PRO A 25 -1.88 -4.58 -11.46
N LEU A 26 -0.96 -4.20 -12.35
CA LEU A 26 -0.01 -3.09 -12.14
C LEU A 26 -0.70 -1.80 -11.67
N ILE A 27 -1.85 -1.46 -12.26
CA ILE A 27 -2.61 -0.27 -11.86
C ILE A 27 -3.14 -0.36 -10.41
N GLY A 28 -3.51 -1.55 -9.94
CA GLY A 28 -3.92 -1.80 -8.55
C GLY A 28 -2.75 -1.71 -7.57
N GLN A 29 -1.57 -2.22 -7.96
CA GLN A 29 -0.35 -2.08 -7.16
C GLN A 29 0.04 -0.61 -6.99
N LYS A 30 -0.01 0.16 -8.08
CA LYS A 30 0.21 1.61 -8.04
C LYS A 30 -0.85 2.31 -7.19
N ALA A 31 -2.12 1.91 -7.26
CA ALA A 31 -3.19 2.49 -6.45
C ALA A 31 -2.94 2.29 -4.94
N VAL A 32 -2.49 1.11 -4.51
CA VAL A 32 -2.11 0.88 -3.10
C VAL A 32 -0.93 1.77 -2.67
N ALA A 33 0.08 1.94 -3.54
CA ALA A 33 1.20 2.85 -3.26
C ALA A 33 0.73 4.31 -3.10
N TRP A 34 -0.24 4.74 -3.92
CA TRP A 34 -0.85 6.05 -3.79
C TRP A 34 -1.71 6.20 -2.52
N VAL A 35 -2.45 5.17 -2.08
CA VAL A 35 -3.14 5.21 -0.78
C VAL A 35 -2.17 5.48 0.36
N ILE A 36 -1.01 4.80 0.37
CA ILE A 36 0.03 5.00 1.40
C ILE A 36 0.56 6.44 1.36
N LYS A 37 0.83 6.97 0.16
CA LYS A 37 1.25 8.37 0.00
C LYS A 37 0.16 9.35 0.45
N ASN A 38 -1.10 9.11 0.10
CA ASN A 38 -2.22 9.97 0.50
C ASN A 38 -2.37 10.01 2.02
N ARG A 39 -2.22 8.88 2.72
CA ARG A 39 -2.16 8.83 4.19
C ARG A 39 -1.02 9.66 4.76
N ALA A 40 0.18 9.56 4.16
CA ALA A 40 1.35 10.33 4.58
C ALA A 40 1.11 11.85 4.37
N ASP A 41 0.57 12.24 3.23
CA ASP A 41 0.26 13.65 2.93
C ASP A 41 -0.81 14.22 3.89
N LEU A 42 -1.77 13.39 4.33
CA LEU A 42 -2.77 13.78 5.34
C LEU A 42 -2.18 13.92 6.75
N ASN A 43 -0.98 13.38 7.00
CA ASN A 43 -0.20 13.51 8.23
C ASN A 43 -1.03 13.27 9.51
N ARG A 44 -1.84 12.21 9.52
CA ARG A 44 -2.65 11.84 10.70
C ARG A 44 -1.84 10.91 11.60
N GLY A 45 -1.85 11.19 12.91
CA GLY A 45 -1.12 10.39 13.89
C GLY A 45 -1.53 8.91 13.89
N TYR A 46 -2.83 8.62 13.75
CA TYR A 46 -3.36 7.25 13.71
C TYR A 46 -2.98 6.46 12.43
N TRP A 47 -2.43 7.15 11.42
CA TRP A 47 -1.85 6.54 10.23
C TRP A 47 -0.33 6.58 10.23
N GLY A 48 0.35 7.02 11.29
CA GLY A 48 1.82 7.03 11.32
C GLY A 48 2.49 8.29 10.76
N GLY A 49 1.74 9.39 10.61
CA GLY A 49 2.29 10.72 10.32
C GLY A 49 2.64 10.96 8.86
N ASN A 50 3.68 11.75 8.60
CA ASN A 50 3.98 12.36 7.30
C ASN A 50 5.03 11.63 6.45
N THR A 51 5.32 10.36 6.73
CA THR A 51 6.30 9.58 5.97
C THR A 51 5.71 8.27 5.50
N ILE A 52 6.18 7.79 4.34
CA ILE A 52 5.72 6.52 3.77
C ILE A 52 6.08 5.35 4.69
N ALA A 53 7.31 5.33 5.23
CA ALA A 53 7.71 4.32 6.19
C ALA A 53 6.92 4.43 7.50
N GLY A 54 6.61 5.64 7.96
CA GLY A 54 5.75 5.87 9.12
C GLY A 54 4.37 5.25 8.93
N VAL A 55 3.76 5.46 7.76
CA VAL A 55 2.46 4.86 7.41
C VAL A 55 2.52 3.35 7.35
N CYS A 56 3.52 2.79 6.68
CA CYS A 56 3.66 1.35 6.54
C CYS A 56 3.91 0.64 7.89
N LEU A 57 4.75 1.22 8.74
CA LEU A 57 5.20 0.60 9.99
C LEU A 57 4.29 0.89 11.18
N HIS A 58 3.30 1.78 11.03
CA HIS A 58 2.39 2.09 12.13
C HIS A 58 1.54 0.87 12.49
N PRO A 59 1.39 0.55 13.79
CA PRO A 59 0.58 -0.58 14.23
C PRO A 59 -0.82 -0.60 13.62
N GLY A 60 -1.24 -1.77 13.13
CA GLY A 60 -2.56 -1.99 12.55
C GLY A 60 -2.76 -1.47 11.13
N GLN A 61 -1.75 -0.88 10.48
CA GLN A 61 -1.89 -0.41 9.10
C GLN A 61 -1.66 -1.52 8.07
N PHE A 62 -0.66 -2.38 8.30
CA PHE A 62 -0.29 -3.47 7.39
C PHE A 62 0.21 -4.67 8.18
N GLU A 63 -0.48 -5.81 8.06
CA GLU A 63 -0.21 -7.00 8.89
C GLU A 63 1.18 -7.59 8.68
N CYS A 64 1.78 -7.38 7.50
CA CYS A 64 3.11 -7.90 7.17
C CYS A 64 4.21 -7.36 8.10
N TRP A 65 4.00 -6.21 8.75
CA TRP A 65 4.95 -5.61 9.68
C TRP A 65 4.75 -6.03 11.14
N ASN A 66 3.71 -6.83 11.44
CA ASN A 66 3.54 -7.39 12.78
C ASN A 66 4.74 -8.29 13.14
N ALA A 67 5.15 -8.28 14.41
CA ALA A 67 6.38 -8.94 14.86
C ALA A 67 6.39 -10.46 14.55
N ASP A 68 5.23 -11.11 14.66
CA ASP A 68 5.01 -12.52 14.36
C ASP A 68 5.00 -12.84 12.87
N ARG A 69 4.84 -11.84 11.98
CA ARG A 69 4.72 -12.03 10.53
C ARG A 69 5.88 -11.47 9.72
N ARG A 70 6.69 -10.58 10.30
CA ARG A 70 7.78 -9.88 9.58
C ARG A 70 8.75 -10.83 8.87
N HIS A 71 9.02 -12.00 9.44
CA HIS A 71 9.87 -13.03 8.83
C HIS A 71 9.30 -13.58 7.51
N LEU A 72 7.97 -13.59 7.36
CA LEU A 72 7.28 -14.09 6.16
C LEU A 72 7.52 -13.22 4.92
N ILE A 73 7.87 -11.93 5.11
CA ILE A 73 8.18 -11.03 3.99
C ILE A 73 9.38 -11.58 3.21
N GLU A 74 10.48 -11.88 3.90
CA GLU A 74 11.72 -12.35 3.25
C GLU A 74 11.52 -13.74 2.61
N ASP A 75 10.76 -14.62 3.27
CA ASP A 75 10.40 -15.92 2.70
C ASP A 75 9.48 -15.80 1.48
N GLY A 76 8.57 -14.83 1.48
CA GLY A 76 7.75 -14.48 0.32
C GLY A 76 8.60 -13.98 -0.84
N ILE A 77 9.50 -13.02 -0.59
CA ILE A 77 10.42 -12.46 -1.59
C ILE A 77 11.30 -13.55 -2.19
N ARG A 78 11.80 -14.49 -1.38
CA ARG A 78 12.59 -15.63 -1.87
C ARG A 78 11.78 -16.53 -2.82
N ARG A 79 10.51 -16.79 -2.49
CA ARG A 79 9.63 -17.66 -3.29
C ARG A 79 9.13 -16.99 -4.57
N GLU A 80 8.85 -15.69 -4.52
CA GLU A 80 8.24 -14.93 -5.62
C GLU A 80 9.14 -13.77 -6.06
N ARG A 81 10.45 -14.04 -6.20
CA ARG A 81 11.46 -13.01 -6.49
C ARG A 81 11.15 -12.18 -7.73
N GLY A 82 10.61 -12.81 -8.77
CA GLY A 82 10.22 -12.12 -10.00
C GLY A 82 9.14 -11.05 -9.78
N ALA A 83 8.18 -11.28 -8.88
CA ALA A 83 7.16 -10.29 -8.54
C ALA A 83 7.77 -9.11 -7.75
N TYR A 84 8.68 -9.40 -6.82
CA TYR A 84 9.41 -8.37 -6.08
C TYR A 84 10.25 -7.49 -7.00
N ASP A 85 11.03 -8.08 -7.91
CA ASP A 85 11.86 -7.36 -8.88
C ASP A 85 11.00 -6.56 -9.88
N ALA A 86 9.84 -7.09 -10.29
CA ALA A 86 8.90 -6.35 -11.12
C ALA A 86 8.36 -5.09 -10.42
N ILE A 87 8.06 -5.17 -9.11
CA ILE A 87 7.66 -4.01 -8.30
C ILE A 87 8.82 -3.01 -8.18
N ASP A 88 10.01 -3.49 -7.87
CA ASP A 88 11.23 -2.68 -7.73
C ASP A 88 11.52 -1.86 -9.00
N ALA A 89 11.23 -2.41 -10.18
CA ALA A 89 11.45 -1.75 -11.48
C ALA A 89 10.56 -0.54 -11.72
N TRP A 90 9.26 -0.59 -11.39
CA TRP A 90 8.35 0.53 -11.64
C TRP A 90 8.23 1.51 -10.46
N LEU A 91 8.52 1.05 -9.23
CA LEU A 91 8.32 1.83 -8.00
C LEU A 91 8.98 3.22 -7.99
N PRO A 92 10.20 3.45 -8.51
CA PRO A 92 10.84 4.77 -8.50
C PRO A 92 10.03 5.87 -9.20
N THR A 93 9.15 5.49 -10.13
CA THR A 93 8.36 6.43 -10.95
C THR A 93 6.90 6.52 -10.51
N VAL A 94 6.48 5.78 -9.48
CA VAL A 94 5.06 5.62 -9.10
C VAL A 94 4.34 6.94 -8.87
N PHE A 95 5.03 7.95 -8.33
CA PHE A 95 4.45 9.26 -7.98
C PHE A 95 4.70 10.36 -9.03
N GLN A 96 5.16 10.00 -10.24
CA GLN A 96 5.33 10.95 -11.35
C GLN A 96 4.06 11.12 -12.19
N GLY A 97 3.05 10.25 -12.01
CA GLY A 97 1.78 10.29 -12.73
C GLY A 97 0.60 10.73 -11.86
N SER A 98 -0.61 10.55 -12.39
CA SER A 98 -1.85 10.73 -11.65
C SER A 98 -2.07 9.58 -10.66
N ASP A 99 -2.72 9.88 -9.53
CA ASP A 99 -3.19 8.89 -8.56
C ASP A 99 -4.27 7.99 -9.20
N PRO A 100 -3.98 6.70 -9.47
CA PRO A 100 -4.96 5.81 -10.08
C PRO A 100 -6.06 5.40 -9.09
N SER A 101 -5.89 5.60 -7.78
CA SER A 101 -6.92 5.33 -6.76
C SER A 101 -8.00 6.43 -6.69
N GLY A 102 -7.74 7.61 -7.27
CA GLY A 102 -8.66 8.75 -7.22
C GLY A 102 -8.64 9.52 -5.90
N GLY A 103 -7.52 9.51 -5.18
CA GLY A 103 -7.39 10.16 -3.87
C GLY A 103 -7.89 9.30 -2.72
N ALA A 104 -7.83 7.97 -2.86
CA ALA A 104 -8.24 7.05 -1.82
C ALA A 104 -7.27 7.07 -0.63
N ASP A 105 -7.81 6.89 0.57
CA ASP A 105 -7.06 6.71 1.82
C ASP A 105 -7.35 5.34 2.49
N HIS A 106 -8.29 4.57 1.94
CA HIS A 106 -8.59 3.20 2.35
C HIS A 106 -8.72 2.28 1.13
N TYR A 107 -8.43 1.00 1.35
CA TYR A 107 -8.80 -0.08 0.45
C TYR A 107 -9.10 -1.35 1.26
N ASN A 108 -9.85 -2.28 0.68
CA ASN A 108 -10.01 -3.64 1.20
C ASN A 108 -10.12 -4.65 0.06
N ASN A 109 -9.93 -5.92 0.38
CA ASN A 109 -10.31 -7.04 -0.50
C ASN A 109 -11.60 -7.68 0.05
N PRO A 110 -12.79 -7.35 -0.49
CA PRO A 110 -14.04 -7.88 0.05
C PRO A 110 -14.16 -9.41 0.02
N ASP A 111 -13.49 -10.06 -0.93
CA ASP A 111 -13.53 -11.52 -1.07
C ASP A 111 -12.69 -12.22 0.02
N LYS A 112 -11.72 -11.51 0.61
CA LYS A 112 -10.88 -12.01 1.72
C LYS A 112 -11.34 -11.52 3.08
N GLU A 113 -11.79 -10.26 3.16
CA GLU A 113 -11.97 -9.52 4.41
C GLU A 113 -13.43 -9.16 4.68
N GLY A 114 -14.33 -9.38 3.72
CA GLY A 114 -15.69 -8.85 3.76
C GLY A 114 -15.71 -7.32 3.72
N TYR A 115 -16.69 -6.70 4.40
CA TYR A 115 -16.82 -5.24 4.48
C TYR A 115 -16.57 -4.77 5.92
N PRO A 116 -15.34 -4.37 6.25
CA PRO A 116 -15.02 -3.86 7.59
C PRO A 116 -15.92 -2.67 7.98
N PRO A 117 -16.20 -2.45 9.28
CA PRO A 117 -17.11 -1.39 9.73
C PRO A 117 -16.76 0.02 9.22
N TRP A 118 -15.47 0.33 9.03
CA TRP A 118 -15.01 1.62 8.54
C TRP A 118 -15.51 1.95 7.13
N THR A 119 -15.84 0.94 6.32
CA THR A 119 -16.40 1.13 4.97
C THR A 119 -17.70 1.95 4.99
N LYS A 120 -18.49 1.86 6.07
CA LYS A 120 -19.74 2.64 6.25
C LYS A 120 -19.50 4.15 6.39
N ASN A 121 -18.30 4.54 6.81
CA ASN A 121 -17.91 5.93 7.03
C ASN A 121 -17.04 6.49 5.90
N CYS A 122 -16.85 5.73 4.82
CA CYS A 122 -16.08 6.16 3.66
C CYS A 122 -16.98 6.20 2.40
N ASN A 123 -16.59 7.00 1.43
CA ASN A 123 -17.18 7.00 0.10
C ASN A 123 -16.42 5.99 -0.78
N PHE A 124 -17.14 5.05 -1.39
CA PHE A 124 -16.58 4.17 -2.42
C PHE A 124 -16.16 5.01 -3.63
N LEU A 125 -14.95 4.77 -4.13
CA LEU A 125 -14.43 5.44 -5.32
C LEU A 125 -14.49 4.51 -6.52
N GLN A 126 -13.85 3.34 -6.42
CA GLN A 126 -13.71 2.40 -7.53
C GLN A 126 -13.21 1.03 -7.06
N LYS A 127 -13.32 0.03 -7.94
CA LYS A 127 -12.70 -1.29 -7.80
C LYS A 127 -11.59 -1.43 -8.85
N ILE A 128 -10.39 -1.83 -8.42
CA ILE A 128 -9.25 -2.13 -9.30
C ILE A 128 -8.72 -3.50 -8.90
N GLY A 129 -8.77 -4.47 -9.81
CA GLY A 129 -8.47 -5.86 -9.48
C GLY A 129 -9.43 -6.39 -8.42
N ASN A 130 -8.90 -6.98 -7.35
CA ASN A 130 -9.68 -7.49 -6.23
C ASN A 130 -9.92 -6.43 -5.13
N HIS A 131 -9.27 -5.27 -5.22
CA HIS A 131 -9.38 -4.21 -4.21
C HIS A 131 -10.50 -3.21 -4.53
N GLN A 132 -11.29 -2.88 -3.52
CA GLN A 132 -12.15 -1.68 -3.52
C GLN A 132 -11.42 -0.54 -2.81
N PHE A 133 -11.49 0.66 -3.37
CA PHE A 133 -10.83 1.87 -2.87
C PHE A 133 -11.87 2.88 -2.38
N TYR A 134 -11.57 3.53 -1.26
CA TYR A 134 -12.48 4.46 -0.59
C TYR A 134 -11.76 5.71 -0.12
N LYS A 135 -12.55 6.77 0.11
CA LYS A 135 -12.12 8.02 0.71
C LYS A 135 -12.90 8.32 1.99
N SER A 136 -12.23 8.70 3.06
CA SER A 136 -12.91 9.23 4.26
C SER A 136 -13.79 10.44 3.92
N LYS A 137 -14.88 10.60 4.69
CA LYS A 137 -15.80 11.75 4.57
C LYS A 137 -15.23 13.03 5.16
#